data_AF-A0A965R0G6-F1
#
_entry.id   AF-A0A965R0G6-F1
#
_cell.length_a   1.000
_cell.length_b   1.000
_cell.length_c   1.000
_cell.angle_alpha   90.00
_cell.angle_beta   90.00
_cell.angle_gamma   90.00
#
_symmetry.space_group_name_H-M   'P 1'
#
loop_
_entity.id
_entity.type
_entity.pdbx_description
1 polymer ?
#
loop_
_entity_poly.entity_id
_entity_poly.type
_entity_poly.pdbx_seq_one_letter_code
_entity_poly.pdbx_strand_id
1 'polypeptide(L)'
;MMQLKTLQLIACISFSTVLAQTPATETIMTINNRAVLKSEFEAVYRKNNPKGTSNQKNLNEYVELFSLFKSKVFEAERLGLDTLRSFKNELSGYRRQLAAPYLTDKNTNEQLLREAFERLQTEIRASHILVRIDENALPKDTIEAWTRISLIRNAVLGKLPTTAEIAQYEKLLKNTSEVQKLLKGKDSSLYHIKLNAIKS
;
A
#
# COMPACT_ATOMS: atom_id res chain seq x y z
N MET A 1 -52.59 -43.52 11.42
CA MET A 1 -52.15 -42.33 12.19
C MET A 1 -50.73 -41.97 11.70
N MET A 2 -50.58 -40.77 11.12
CA MET A 2 -49.33 -40.06 10.72
C MET A 2 -48.39 -40.76 9.72
N GLN A 3 -48.41 -40.50 8.41
CA GLN A 3 -47.96 -39.29 7.68
C GLN A 3 -46.57 -38.78 8.12
N LEU A 4 -45.51 -39.20 7.41
CA LEU A 4 -44.23 -38.49 7.39
C LEU A 4 -43.85 -38.18 5.94
N LYS A 5 -44.27 -36.98 5.51
CA LYS A 5 -43.79 -36.26 4.33
C LYS A 5 -42.44 -35.64 4.68
N THR A 6 -41.50 -35.59 3.73
CA THR A 6 -40.35 -34.67 3.56
C THR A 6 -39.21 -35.45 2.88
N LEU A 7 -38.42 -34.97 1.94
CA LEU A 7 -38.33 -33.73 1.18
C LEU A 7 -37.32 -34.04 0.07
N GLN A 8 -37.67 -33.81 -1.19
CA GLN A 8 -36.77 -33.99 -2.33
C GLN A 8 -35.54 -33.08 -2.16
N LEU A 9 -34.33 -33.65 -2.15
CA LEU A 9 -33.11 -32.87 -2.38
C LEU A 9 -32.67 -33.10 -3.83
N ILE A 10 -33.31 -32.36 -4.73
CA ILE A 10 -32.88 -32.23 -6.12
C ILE A 10 -31.53 -31.51 -6.11
N ALA A 11 -30.49 -32.22 -6.55
CA ALA A 11 -29.21 -31.64 -6.93
C ALA A 11 -29.41 -30.73 -8.14
N CYS A 12 -29.81 -29.49 -7.91
CA CYS A 12 -29.68 -28.41 -8.89
C CYS A 12 -28.36 -27.69 -8.61
N ILE A 13 -27.29 -28.21 -9.21
CA ILE A 13 -26.11 -27.40 -9.53
C ILE A 13 -26.62 -26.33 -10.49
N SER A 14 -26.98 -25.16 -9.96
CA SER A 14 -27.11 -23.94 -10.74
C SER A 14 -25.71 -23.58 -11.23
N PHE A 15 -25.30 -24.25 -12.31
CA PHE A 15 -24.23 -23.80 -13.17
C PHE A 15 -24.73 -22.52 -13.82
N SER A 16 -24.55 -21.40 -13.12
CA SER A 16 -24.69 -20.08 -13.71
C SER A 16 -23.69 -20.03 -14.86
N THR A 17 -24.15 -20.31 -16.07
CA THR A 17 -23.40 -20.02 -17.28
C THR A 17 -23.13 -18.53 -17.24
N VAL A 18 -21.90 -18.18 -16.90
CA VAL A 18 -21.36 -16.85 -17.16
C VAL A 18 -21.51 -16.66 -18.66
N LEU A 19 -22.50 -15.86 -19.06
CA LEU A 19 -22.54 -15.27 -20.39
C LEU A 19 -21.30 -14.40 -20.49
N ALA A 20 -20.19 -15.01 -20.89
CA ALA A 20 -19.05 -14.27 -21.39
C ALA A 20 -19.59 -13.44 -22.56
N GLN A 21 -19.59 -12.12 -22.41
CA GLN A 21 -19.82 -11.23 -23.53
C GLN A 21 -18.74 -11.56 -24.54
N THR A 22 -19.09 -12.26 -25.62
CA THR A 22 -18.20 -12.41 -26.77
C THR A 22 -17.84 -10.99 -27.18
N PRO A 23 -16.57 -10.58 -27.12
CA PRO A 23 -16.18 -9.25 -27.60
C PRO A 23 -16.70 -9.16 -29.03
N ALA A 24 -17.45 -8.11 -29.35
CA ALA A 24 -17.99 -7.93 -30.68
C ALA A 24 -16.80 -7.85 -31.66
N THR A 25 -16.52 -8.98 -32.33
CA THR A 25 -15.45 -9.14 -33.34
C THR A 25 -15.89 -8.67 -34.72
N GLU A 26 -17.07 -8.02 -34.82
CA GLU A 26 -17.60 -7.49 -36.06
C GLU A 26 -16.62 -6.46 -36.63
N THR A 27 -16.05 -6.77 -37.78
CA THR A 27 -15.17 -5.85 -38.52
C THR A 27 -16.03 -5.01 -39.44
N ILE A 28 -15.90 -3.69 -39.33
CA ILE A 28 -16.75 -2.75 -40.10
C ILE A 28 -16.01 -2.11 -41.28
N MET A 29 -14.67 -2.12 -41.26
CA MET A 29 -13.85 -1.63 -42.36
C MET A 29 -12.44 -2.21 -42.29
N THR A 30 -11.73 -2.17 -43.42
CA THR A 30 -10.31 -2.56 -43.51
C THR A 30 -9.51 -1.37 -44.04
N ILE A 31 -8.40 -1.03 -43.36
CA ILE A 31 -7.52 0.08 -43.72
C ILE A 31 -6.10 -0.46 -43.78
N ASN A 32 -5.40 -0.31 -44.91
CA ASN A 32 -4.05 -0.84 -45.12
C ASN A 32 -3.90 -2.32 -44.69
N ASN A 33 -4.85 -3.16 -45.13
CA ASN A 33 -4.92 -4.60 -44.79
C ASN A 33 -5.09 -4.92 -43.30
N ARG A 34 -5.46 -3.94 -42.47
CA ARG A 34 -5.77 -4.13 -41.06
C ARG A 34 -7.26 -3.94 -40.82
N ALA A 35 -7.88 -4.93 -40.18
CA ALA A 35 -9.28 -4.90 -39.80
C ALA A 35 -9.52 -3.87 -38.68
N VAL A 36 -10.57 -3.07 -38.81
CA VAL A 36 -11.06 -2.19 -37.74
C VAL A 36 -12.36 -2.75 -37.19
N LEU A 37 -12.36 -3.00 -35.88
CA LEU A 37 -13.51 -3.52 -35.16
C LEU A 37 -14.57 -2.44 -34.96
N LYS A 38 -15.84 -2.87 -34.98
CA LYS A 38 -16.99 -2.02 -34.67
C LYS A 38 -16.84 -1.33 -33.32
N SER A 39 -16.42 -2.09 -32.30
CA SER A 39 -16.25 -1.61 -30.94
C SER A 39 -15.21 -0.49 -30.84
N GLU A 40 -14.12 -0.57 -31.61
CA GLU A 40 -13.11 0.49 -31.68
C GLU A 40 -13.70 1.76 -32.27
N PHE A 41 -14.36 1.65 -33.43
CA PHE A 41 -14.97 2.80 -34.10
C PHE A 41 -16.04 3.46 -33.24
N GLU A 42 -16.95 2.66 -32.66
CA GLU A 42 -18.02 3.16 -31.79
C GLU A 42 -17.47 3.86 -30.54
N ALA A 43 -16.40 3.32 -29.95
CA ALA A 43 -15.76 3.93 -28.79
C ALA A 43 -15.19 5.33 -29.11
N VAL A 44 -14.47 5.46 -30.22
CA VAL A 44 -13.91 6.75 -30.65
C VAL A 44 -15.03 7.70 -31.10
N TYR A 45 -16.03 7.19 -31.81
CA TYR A 45 -17.19 7.98 -32.26
C TYR A 45 -17.98 8.57 -31.10
N ARG A 46 -18.35 7.76 -30.11
CA ARG A 46 -19.08 8.23 -28.91
C ARG A 46 -18.26 9.21 -28.09
N LYS A 47 -16.94 8.99 -27.97
CA LYS A 47 -16.04 9.91 -27.25
C LYS A 47 -16.01 11.29 -27.90
N ASN A 48 -16.01 11.35 -29.23
CA ASN A 48 -15.96 12.60 -29.97
C ASN A 48 -17.34 13.25 -30.16
N ASN A 49 -18.44 12.50 -29.99
CA ASN A 49 -19.82 12.96 -30.21
C ASN A 49 -20.71 12.71 -28.97
N PRO A 50 -20.40 13.30 -27.80
CA PRO A 50 -21.12 13.02 -26.55
C PRO A 50 -22.59 13.44 -26.55
N LYS A 51 -23.02 14.31 -27.47
CA LYS A 51 -24.38 14.84 -27.57
C LYS A 51 -25.31 14.03 -28.50
N GLY A 52 -24.82 12.96 -29.13
CA GLY A 52 -25.65 11.95 -29.80
C GLY A 52 -26.44 12.39 -31.04
N THR A 53 -26.36 13.64 -31.49
CA THR A 53 -27.05 14.11 -32.70
C THR A 53 -26.31 13.66 -33.95
N SER A 54 -26.70 12.52 -34.50
CA SER A 54 -26.14 11.94 -35.72
C SER A 54 -27.19 11.90 -36.82
N ASN A 55 -26.88 12.49 -37.98
CA ASN A 55 -27.57 12.18 -39.23
C ASN A 55 -26.60 11.37 -40.11
N GLN A 56 -27.13 10.69 -41.13
CA GLN A 56 -26.33 9.76 -41.94
C GLN A 56 -25.19 10.45 -42.71
N LYS A 57 -25.37 11.72 -43.10
CA LYS A 57 -24.33 12.53 -43.74
C LYS A 57 -23.14 12.76 -42.79
N ASN A 58 -23.42 13.14 -41.55
CA ASN A 58 -22.40 13.35 -40.51
C ASN A 58 -21.65 12.05 -40.17
N LEU A 59 -22.32 10.89 -40.25
CA LEU A 59 -21.68 9.60 -40.01
C LEU A 59 -20.69 9.23 -41.12
N ASN A 60 -21.07 9.43 -42.39
CA ASN A 60 -20.17 9.15 -43.52
C ASN A 60 -18.92 10.04 -43.50
N GLU A 61 -19.09 11.34 -43.23
CA GLU A 61 -17.97 12.26 -43.05
C GLU A 61 -17.05 11.83 -41.89
N TYR A 62 -17.63 11.33 -40.79
CA TYR A 62 -16.83 10.79 -39.69
C TYR A 62 -16.07 9.51 -40.06
N VAL A 63 -16.65 8.62 -40.86
CA VAL A 63 -15.98 7.40 -41.36
C VAL A 63 -14.74 7.77 -42.17
N GLU A 64 -14.83 8.77 -43.05
CA GLU A 64 -13.68 9.26 -43.81
C GLU A 64 -12.58 9.83 -42.90
N LEU A 65 -12.96 10.69 -41.94
CA LEU A 65 -12.03 11.27 -40.98
C LEU A 65 -11.34 10.20 -40.13
N PHE A 66 -12.10 9.22 -39.64
CA PHE A 66 -11.60 8.10 -38.87
C PHE A 66 -10.64 7.24 -39.71
N SER A 67 -10.97 6.99 -40.98
CA SER A 67 -10.11 6.23 -41.90
C SER A 67 -8.77 6.91 -42.14
N LEU A 68 -8.80 8.23 -42.36
CA LEU A 68 -7.59 9.05 -42.49
C LEU A 68 -6.76 9.05 -41.20
N PHE A 69 -7.41 9.18 -40.04
CA PHE A 69 -6.75 9.11 -38.74
C PHE A 69 -6.04 7.77 -38.54
N LYS A 70 -6.72 6.64 -38.77
CA LYS A 70 -6.13 5.29 -38.63
C LYS A 70 -5.00 5.05 -39.61
N SER A 71 -5.13 5.54 -40.85
CA SER A 71 -4.04 5.46 -41.85
C SER A 71 -2.77 6.16 -41.36
N LYS A 72 -2.89 7.35 -40.75
CA LYS A 72 -1.75 8.06 -40.14
C LYS A 72 -1.14 7.31 -38.96
N VAL A 73 -1.97 6.71 -38.11
CA VAL A 73 -1.50 5.89 -36.98
C VAL A 73 -0.72 4.68 -37.48
N PHE A 74 -1.25 3.96 -38.47
CA PHE A 74 -0.58 2.78 -39.01
C PHE A 74 0.75 3.12 -39.69
N GLU A 75 0.82 4.25 -40.39
CA GLU A 75 2.08 4.71 -40.97
C GLU A 75 3.09 5.11 -39.89
N ALA A 76 2.66 5.79 -38.82
CA ALA A 76 3.52 6.13 -37.70
C ALA A 76 4.06 4.88 -36.97
N GLU A 77 3.24 3.86 -36.77
CA GLU A 77 3.65 2.55 -36.23
C GLU A 77 4.63 1.83 -37.16
N ARG A 78 4.38 1.87 -38.48
CA ARG A 78 5.30 1.29 -39.48
C ARG A 78 6.67 1.96 -39.46
N LEU A 79 6.72 3.27 -39.20
CA LEU A 79 7.95 4.04 -39.01
C LEU A 79 8.57 3.87 -37.61
N GLY A 80 7.92 3.13 -36.71
CA GLY A 80 8.39 2.87 -35.34
C GLY A 80 8.35 4.09 -34.43
N LEU A 81 7.54 5.10 -34.73
CA LEU A 81 7.47 6.34 -33.93
C LEU A 81 6.96 6.08 -32.50
N ASP A 82 6.13 5.06 -32.32
CA ASP A 82 5.65 4.54 -31.04
C ASP A 82 6.77 3.89 -30.19
N THR A 83 7.88 3.52 -30.82
CA THR A 83 9.01 2.87 -30.14
C THR A 83 10.04 3.85 -29.58
N LEU A 84 9.98 5.12 -30.01
CA LEU A 84 10.88 6.20 -29.62
C LEU A 84 10.86 6.40 -28.10
N ARG A 85 12.04 6.69 -27.53
CA ARG A 85 12.19 6.93 -26.09
C ARG A 85 11.34 8.11 -25.62
N SER A 86 11.27 9.19 -26.39
CA SER A 86 10.44 10.37 -26.09
C SER A 86 8.96 10.00 -25.96
N PHE A 87 8.42 9.27 -26.95
CA PHE A 87 7.04 8.81 -26.95
C PHE A 87 6.74 7.89 -25.76
N LYS A 88 7.60 6.89 -25.49
CA LYS A 88 7.45 6.00 -24.34
C LYS A 88 7.44 6.76 -23.02
N ASN A 89 8.33 7.74 -22.87
CA ASN A 89 8.42 8.57 -21.68
C ASN A 89 7.13 9.39 -21.47
N GLU A 90 6.66 10.04 -22.52
CA GLU A 90 5.44 10.84 -22.50
C GLU A 90 4.19 9.99 -22.20
N LEU A 91 4.01 8.87 -22.91
CA LEU A 91 2.93 7.92 -22.66
C LEU A 91 2.95 7.38 -21.23
N SER A 92 4.14 7.09 -20.70
CA SER A 92 4.28 6.67 -19.29
C SER A 92 3.88 7.78 -18.32
N GLY A 93 4.17 9.04 -18.65
CA GLY A 93 3.80 10.21 -17.87
C GLY A 93 2.29 10.36 -17.79
N TYR A 94 1.61 10.33 -18.93
CA TYR A 94 0.15 10.41 -18.98
C TYR A 94 -0.51 9.26 -18.23
N ARG A 95 0.01 8.03 -18.36
CA ARG A 95 -0.47 6.87 -17.59
C ARG A 95 -0.35 7.09 -16.08
N ARG A 96 0.80 7.59 -15.60
CA ARG A 96 0.99 7.90 -14.18
C ARG A 96 0.00 8.95 -13.68
N GLN A 97 -0.20 10.03 -14.44
CA GLN A 97 -1.12 11.11 -14.07
C GLN A 97 -2.57 10.62 -13.99
N LEU A 98 -3.02 9.85 -14.97
CA LEU A 98 -4.39 9.32 -15.02
C LEU A 98 -4.63 8.21 -13.98
N ALA A 99 -3.58 7.45 -13.63
CA ALA A 99 -3.67 6.40 -12.61
C ALA A 99 -3.64 6.95 -11.18
N ALA A 100 -3.02 8.12 -10.95
CA ALA A 100 -2.81 8.67 -9.61
C ALA A 100 -4.08 8.72 -8.74
N PRO A 101 -5.28 9.12 -9.24
CA PRO A 101 -6.50 9.15 -8.44
C PRO A 101 -7.06 7.77 -8.06
N TYR A 102 -6.60 6.69 -8.72
CA TYR A 102 -7.01 5.31 -8.46
C TYR A 102 -6.04 4.57 -7.54
N LEU A 103 -4.82 5.09 -7.37
CA LEU A 103 -3.80 4.52 -6.49
C LEU A 103 -3.85 5.10 -5.08
N THR A 104 -4.64 6.15 -4.85
CA THR A 104 -4.83 6.74 -3.53
C THR A 104 -6.18 6.33 -2.96
N ASP A 105 -6.15 5.70 -1.78
CA ASP A 105 -7.37 5.44 -1.02
C ASP A 105 -7.84 6.75 -0.38
N LYS A 106 -8.81 7.39 -1.04
CA LYS A 106 -9.38 8.67 -0.60
C LYS A 106 -9.95 8.61 0.82
N ASN A 107 -10.45 7.45 1.26
CA ASN A 107 -11.12 7.32 2.56
C ASN A 107 -10.10 7.33 3.71
N THR A 108 -8.97 6.63 3.56
CA THR A 108 -7.90 6.66 4.56
C THR A 108 -7.30 8.06 4.72
N ASN A 109 -7.25 8.82 3.64
CA ASN A 109 -6.69 10.17 3.64
C ASN A 109 -7.53 11.17 4.46
N GLU A 110 -8.86 11.09 4.42
CA GLU A 110 -9.71 11.98 5.22
C GLU A 110 -9.64 11.69 6.72
N GLN A 111 -9.56 10.40 7.11
CA GLN A 111 -9.42 10.03 8.51
C GLN A 111 -8.10 10.53 9.11
N LEU A 112 -6.99 10.32 8.39
CA LEU A 112 -5.67 10.81 8.81
C LEU A 112 -5.62 12.34 8.87
N LEU A 113 -6.28 13.02 7.92
CA LEU A 113 -6.36 14.49 7.92
C LEU A 113 -7.13 15.01 9.14
N ARG A 114 -8.26 14.38 9.48
CA ARG A 114 -9.02 14.71 10.69
C ARG A 114 -8.20 14.43 11.96
N GLU A 115 -7.55 13.28 12.05
CA GLU A 115 -6.69 12.92 13.19
C GLU A 115 -5.55 13.93 13.38
N ALA A 116 -4.89 14.34 12.29
CA ALA A 116 -3.86 15.36 12.34
C ALA A 116 -4.41 16.72 12.78
N PHE A 117 -5.59 17.12 12.27
CA PHE A 117 -6.25 18.36 12.68
C PHE A 117 -6.62 18.36 14.17
N GLU A 118 -7.24 17.28 14.67
CA GLU A 118 -7.58 17.14 16.09
C GLU A 118 -6.32 17.19 16.97
N ARG A 119 -5.22 16.54 16.58
CA ARG A 119 -3.95 16.60 17.32
C ARG A 119 -3.36 18.00 17.39
N LEU A 120 -3.52 18.82 16.34
CA LEU A 120 -3.00 20.18 16.30
C LEU A 120 -3.71 21.14 17.27
N GLN A 121 -4.93 20.83 17.71
CA GLN A 121 -5.66 21.68 18.65
C GLN A 121 -5.05 21.72 20.05
N THR A 122 -4.16 20.76 20.38
CA THR A 122 -3.57 20.63 21.71
C THR A 122 -2.06 20.45 21.62
N GLU A 123 -1.32 21.20 22.44
CA GLU A 123 0.13 21.05 22.56
C GLU A 123 0.47 20.26 23.83
N ILE A 124 1.15 19.12 23.67
CA ILE A 124 1.56 18.26 24.78
C ILE A 124 3.06 18.45 25.01
N ARG A 125 3.41 19.01 26.17
CA ARG A 125 4.80 19.02 26.64
C ARG A 125 5.14 17.66 27.26
N ALA A 126 5.75 16.78 26.46
CA ALA A 126 6.17 15.45 26.90
C ALA A 126 7.69 15.36 27.08
N SER A 127 8.13 14.50 28.01
CA SER A 127 9.51 14.01 28.11
C SER A 127 9.47 12.49 27.98
N HIS A 128 10.46 11.88 27.32
CA HIS A 128 10.48 10.44 27.10
C HIS A 128 11.79 9.83 27.58
N ILE A 129 11.70 8.57 28.04
CA ILE A 129 12.84 7.72 28.36
C ILE A 129 12.76 6.53 27.41
N LEU A 130 13.76 6.38 26.55
CA LEU A 130 13.86 5.27 25.59
C LEU A 130 14.97 4.31 26.02
N VAL A 131 14.65 3.02 26.16
CA VAL A 131 15.63 1.95 26.24
C VAL A 131 15.71 1.31 24.86
N ARG A 132 16.85 1.48 24.19
CA ARG A 132 17.07 0.99 22.83
C ARG A 132 17.33 -0.52 22.84
N ILE A 133 16.76 -1.23 21.87
CA ILE A 133 17.05 -2.62 21.55
C ILE A 133 17.31 -2.75 20.05
N ASP A 134 18.06 -3.77 19.65
CA ASP A 134 18.24 -4.10 18.24
C ASP A 134 16.99 -4.77 17.66
N GLU A 135 16.77 -4.65 16.35
CA GLU A 135 15.65 -5.29 15.65
C GLU A 135 15.73 -6.82 15.74
N ASN A 136 16.95 -7.37 15.77
CA ASN A 136 17.22 -8.81 15.88
C ASN A 136 17.66 -9.22 17.30
N ALA A 137 17.29 -8.44 18.33
CA ALA A 137 17.67 -8.70 19.70
C ALA A 137 17.21 -10.09 20.17
N LEU A 138 18.06 -10.76 20.95
CA LEU A 138 17.71 -12.05 21.54
C LEU A 138 16.64 -11.87 22.62
N PRO A 139 15.79 -12.88 22.90
CA PRO A 139 14.75 -12.78 23.94
C PRO A 139 15.26 -12.32 25.30
N LYS A 140 16.51 -12.69 25.65
CA LYS A 140 17.17 -12.25 26.89
C LYS A 140 17.47 -10.75 26.94
N ASP A 141 17.82 -10.14 25.80
CA ASP A 141 18.14 -8.72 25.71
C ASP A 141 16.84 -7.89 25.79
N THR A 142 15.73 -8.43 25.24
CA THR A 142 14.38 -7.86 25.40
C THR A 142 13.91 -7.88 26.85
N ILE A 143 14.12 -8.99 27.57
CA ILE A 143 13.73 -9.11 28.98
C ILE A 143 14.51 -8.12 29.84
N GLU A 144 15.82 -7.96 29.64
CA GLU A 144 16.62 -6.96 30.35
C GLU A 144 16.10 -5.54 30.11
N ALA A 145 15.90 -5.16 28.85
CA ALA A 145 15.40 -3.85 28.48
C ALA A 145 14.01 -3.56 29.09
N TRP A 146 13.12 -4.56 29.06
CA TRP A 146 11.79 -4.48 29.66
C TRP A 146 11.83 -4.34 31.19
N THR A 147 12.67 -5.13 31.86
CA THR A 147 12.86 -5.02 33.32
C THR A 147 13.41 -3.64 33.67
N ARG A 148 14.43 -3.16 32.93
CA ARG A 148 15.02 -1.83 33.14
C ARG A 148 13.97 -0.72 33.03
N ILE A 149 13.21 -0.66 31.95
CA ILE A 149 12.21 0.40 31.77
C ILE A 149 11.08 0.30 32.79
N SER A 150 10.74 -0.92 33.24
CA SER A 150 9.73 -1.12 34.29
C SER A 150 10.19 -0.60 35.66
N LEU A 151 11.46 -0.84 36.03
CA LEU A 151 12.04 -0.28 37.25
C LEU A 151 12.09 1.25 37.21
N ILE A 152 12.53 1.82 36.07
CA ILE A 152 12.55 3.27 35.88
C ILE A 152 11.13 3.84 35.96
N ARG A 153 10.14 3.22 35.30
CA ARG A 153 8.73 3.63 35.38
C ARG A 153 8.23 3.63 36.82
N ASN A 154 8.50 2.56 37.57
CA ASN A 154 8.06 2.45 38.96
C ASN A 154 8.72 3.51 39.85
N ALA A 155 10.02 3.77 39.65
CA ALA A 155 10.73 4.82 40.37
C ALA A 155 10.16 6.22 40.08
N VAL A 156 9.82 6.51 38.82
CA VAL A 156 9.12 7.76 38.43
C VAL A 156 7.75 7.88 39.09
N LEU A 157 7.06 6.77 39.33
CA LEU A 157 5.79 6.71 40.06
C LEU A 157 5.95 6.72 41.60
N GLY A 158 7.17 6.94 42.11
CA GLY A 158 7.46 7.01 43.55
C GLY A 158 7.69 5.65 44.22
N LYS A 159 7.71 4.55 43.46
CA LYS A 159 8.01 3.21 43.96
C LYS A 159 9.47 2.88 43.69
N LEU A 160 10.33 3.23 44.64
CA LEU A 160 11.76 2.90 44.54
C LEU A 160 11.95 1.38 44.49
N PRO A 161 12.91 0.90 43.69
CA PRO A 161 13.17 -0.52 43.55
C PRO A 161 13.69 -1.11 44.86
N THR A 162 13.17 -2.27 45.22
CA THR A 162 13.62 -3.04 46.37
C THR A 162 14.98 -3.68 46.11
N THR A 163 15.70 -4.04 47.18
CA THR A 163 16.99 -4.74 47.08
C THR A 163 16.87 -6.04 46.28
N ALA A 164 15.74 -6.75 46.37
CA ALA A 164 15.50 -7.99 45.63
C ALA A 164 15.36 -7.73 44.11
N GLU A 165 14.64 -6.69 43.72
CA GLU A 165 14.46 -6.29 42.32
C GLU A 165 15.78 -5.82 41.70
N ILE A 166 16.59 -5.07 42.45
CA ILE A 166 17.94 -4.65 42.01
C ILE A 166 18.82 -5.89 41.80
N ALA A 167 18.84 -6.83 42.76
CA ALA A 167 19.63 -8.05 42.64
C ALA A 167 19.17 -8.93 41.47
N GLN A 168 17.87 -8.98 41.18
CA GLN A 168 17.33 -9.68 40.02
C GLN A 168 17.77 -9.02 38.71
N TYR A 169 17.70 -7.70 38.62
CA TYR A 169 18.14 -6.95 37.45
C TYR A 169 19.66 -7.09 37.22
N GLU A 170 20.47 -7.06 38.27
CA GLU A 170 21.92 -7.32 38.18
C GLU A 170 22.25 -8.72 37.65
N LYS A 171 21.44 -9.74 38.01
CA LYS A 171 21.58 -11.09 37.44
C LYS A 171 21.30 -11.10 35.94
N LEU A 172 20.30 -10.34 35.47
CA LEU A 172 19.99 -10.21 34.05
C LEU A 172 21.15 -9.53 33.29
N LEU A 173 21.70 -8.43 33.84
CA LEU A 173 22.82 -7.70 33.23
C LEU A 173 24.06 -8.58 32.99
N LYS A 174 24.37 -9.48 33.92
CA LYS A 174 25.51 -10.42 33.77
C LYS A 174 25.31 -11.43 32.64
N ASN A 175 24.08 -11.64 32.21
CA ASN A 175 23.70 -12.63 31.19
C ASN A 175 23.38 -12.00 29.81
N THR A 176 23.30 -10.67 29.73
CA THR A 176 23.06 -9.90 28.50
C THR A 176 24.28 -9.91 27.58
N SER A 177 24.06 -10.10 26.27
CA SER A 177 25.14 -10.25 25.26
C SER A 177 26.02 -9.00 25.16
N GLU A 178 25.39 -7.83 25.12
CA GLU A 178 26.04 -6.55 24.88
C GLU A 178 26.80 -6.06 26.11
N VAL A 179 26.26 -6.28 27.31
CA VAL A 179 26.96 -5.98 28.58
C VAL A 179 28.19 -6.86 28.74
N GLN A 180 28.10 -8.16 28.42
CA GLN A 180 29.29 -9.03 28.43
C GLN A 180 30.37 -8.59 27.43
N LYS A 181 29.99 -8.11 26.24
CA LYS A 181 30.93 -7.55 25.25
C LYS A 181 31.57 -6.24 25.73
N LEU A 182 30.78 -5.32 26.31
CA LEU A 182 31.26 -4.03 26.83
C LEU A 182 32.17 -4.20 28.05
N LEU A 183 31.85 -5.14 28.95
CA LEU A 183 32.67 -5.47 30.13
C LEU A 183 33.99 -6.17 29.77
N LYS A 184 34.04 -6.94 28.67
CA LYS A 184 35.27 -7.59 28.20
C LYS A 184 36.30 -6.61 27.62
N GLY A 185 35.91 -5.37 27.33
CA GLY A 185 36.71 -4.47 26.51
C GLY A 185 37.33 -3.25 27.20
N LYS A 186 36.67 -2.59 28.16
CA LYS A 186 37.13 -1.24 28.58
C LYS A 186 36.81 -0.71 29.98
N ASP A 187 35.93 -1.30 30.79
CA ASP A 187 35.32 -0.53 31.89
C ASP A 187 35.02 -1.33 33.18
N SER A 188 36.03 -1.97 33.78
CA SER A 188 35.87 -2.47 35.17
C SER A 188 35.76 -1.33 36.20
N SER A 189 36.17 -0.11 35.84
CA SER A 189 36.17 1.08 36.71
C SER A 189 34.88 1.91 36.64
N LEU A 190 34.15 1.88 35.53
CA LEU A 190 32.96 2.75 35.32
C LEU A 190 31.78 2.38 36.23
N TYR A 191 31.70 1.11 36.65
CA TYR A 191 30.65 0.61 37.55
C TYR A 191 30.80 1.18 38.97
N HIS A 192 32.03 1.30 39.47
CA HIS A 192 32.31 1.87 40.80
C HIS A 192 32.10 3.40 40.84
N ILE A 193 32.40 4.10 39.74
CA ILE A 193 32.28 5.57 39.68
C ILE A 193 30.80 6.02 39.73
N LYS A 194 29.87 5.28 39.08
CA LYS A 194 28.44 5.65 39.09
C LYS A 194 27.72 5.31 40.40
N LEU A 195 28.16 4.31 41.14
CA LEU A 195 27.62 3.95 42.45
C LEU A 195 28.00 4.96 43.55
N ASN A 196 29.20 5.55 43.46
CA ASN A 196 29.65 6.57 44.40
C ASN A 196 28.98 7.93 44.17
N ALA A 197 28.55 8.24 42.95
CA ALA A 197 27.82 9.48 42.62
C ALA A 197 26.37 9.53 43.17
N ILE A 198 25.86 8.41 43.68
CA ILE A 198 24.51 8.30 44.29
C ILE A 198 24.61 8.28 45.84
N LYS A 199 25.83 8.20 46.40
CA LYS A 199 26.08 8.13 47.85
C LYS A 199 26.60 9.43 48.47
N SER A 200 26.56 10.56 47.76
CA SER A 200 26.85 11.89 48.30
C SER A 200 25.58 12.73 48.42
#